data_AF-A0A183NM56-F1
#
_entry.id   AF-A0A183NM56-F1
#
_cell.length_a   1.000
_cell.length_b   1.000
_cell.length_c   1.000
_cell.angle_alpha   90.00
_cell.angle_beta   90.00
_cell.angle_gamma   90.00
#
_symmetry.space_group_name_H-M   'P 1'
#
loop_
_entity.id
_entity.type
_entity.pdbx_description
1 polymer ?
#
loop_
_entity_poly.entity_id
_entity_poly.type
_entity_poly.pdbx_seq_one_letter_code
_entity_poly.pdbx_strand_id
1 'polypeptide(L)'
;MYKLDLPIDTKEAAAIELRRRREKERQARIFDSRFRQIGVISKTADAARNDKIACLFEKRQHDDEKELAKNLNEFRSVHQQPESRREFDLYDPNALKLDRPARVSDDDPRCGVASLQKFDGEDLNLKARMKYQREQLQNWFDRQIEERNRAENAKKEADR
;
A
#
# COMPACT_ATOMS: atom_id res chain seq x y z
N MET A 1 46.27 20.04 91.41
CA MET A 1 46.01 19.85 89.97
C MET A 1 44.54 20.15 89.71
N TYR A 2 44.24 21.25 89.01
CA TYR A 2 42.86 21.63 88.71
C TYR A 2 42.29 20.71 87.62
N LYS A 3 41.13 20.08 87.89
CA LYS A 3 40.32 19.40 86.88
C LYS A 3 39.61 20.50 86.07
N LEU A 4 39.85 20.54 84.77
CA LEU A 4 39.08 21.38 83.84
C LEU A 4 37.76 20.65 83.54
N ASP A 5 36.67 21.08 84.18
CA ASP A 5 35.32 20.63 83.83
C ASP A 5 34.77 21.54 82.72
N LEU A 6 34.93 21.12 81.46
CA LEU A 6 34.33 21.79 80.29
C LEU A 6 32.81 21.52 80.25
N PRO A 7 31.97 22.53 79.97
CA PRO A 7 30.52 22.33 79.86
C PRO A 7 30.19 21.47 78.63
N ILE A 8 29.44 20.39 78.86
CA ILE A 8 28.98 19.46 77.81
C ILE A 8 28.07 20.23 76.84
N ASP A 9 28.39 20.21 75.54
CA ASP A 9 27.62 20.86 74.50
C ASP A 9 26.19 20.27 74.42
N THR A 10 25.20 21.08 74.75
CA THR A 10 23.77 20.71 74.78
C THR A 10 23.26 20.16 73.43
N LYS A 11 23.86 20.58 72.31
CA LYS A 11 23.50 20.08 70.97
C LYS A 11 24.03 18.67 70.73
N GLU A 12 25.25 18.40 71.19
CA GLU A 12 25.85 17.06 71.11
C GLU A 12 25.07 16.07 71.99
N ALA A 13 24.67 16.48 73.18
CA ALA A 13 23.84 15.66 74.08
C ALA A 13 22.48 15.28 73.44
N ALA A 14 21.78 16.24 72.83
CA ALA A 14 20.51 15.99 72.15
C ALA A 14 20.68 15.07 70.92
N ALA A 15 21.76 15.23 70.15
CA ALA A 15 22.07 14.36 69.02
C ALA A 15 22.35 12.91 69.47
N ILE A 16 23.08 12.74 70.58
CA ILE A 16 23.34 11.42 71.19
C ILE A 16 22.03 10.77 71.65
N GLU A 17 21.11 11.55 72.24
CA GLU A 17 19.85 11.03 72.74
C GLU A 17 18.90 10.60 71.61
N LEU A 18 18.80 11.39 70.54
CA LEU A 18 18.08 11.02 69.31
C LEU A 18 18.64 9.75 68.66
N ARG A 19 19.96 9.58 68.69
CA ARG A 19 20.63 8.38 68.18
C ARG A 19 20.31 7.18 69.06
N ARG A 20 20.37 7.32 70.38
CA ARG A 20 19.95 6.29 71.35
C ARG A 20 18.47 5.91 71.20
N ARG A 21 17.59 6.89 70.96
CA ARG A 21 16.15 6.65 70.74
C ARG A 21 15.91 5.85 69.47
N ARG A 22 16.52 6.25 68.34
CA ARG A 22 16.49 5.48 67.09
C ARG A 22 17.04 4.07 67.27
N GLU A 23 18.13 3.94 68.03
CA GLU A 23 18.74 2.64 68.32
C GLU A 23 17.84 1.73 69.16
N LYS A 24 17.16 2.29 70.18
CA LYS A 24 16.16 1.56 70.99
C LYS A 24 14.96 1.13 70.14
N GLU A 25 14.45 1.99 69.27
CA GLU A 25 13.36 1.67 68.34
C GLU A 25 13.76 0.59 67.32
N ARG A 26 15.02 0.61 66.85
CA ARG A 26 15.58 -0.44 66.00
C ARG A 26 15.73 -1.74 66.78
N GLN A 27 16.28 -1.71 67.99
CA GLN A 27 16.43 -2.87 68.86
C GLN A 27 15.07 -3.49 69.21
N ALA A 28 14.04 -2.70 69.50
CA ALA A 28 12.69 -3.20 69.77
C ALA A 28 12.13 -3.99 68.57
N ARG A 29 12.26 -3.45 67.35
CA ARG A 29 11.83 -4.15 66.12
C ARG A 29 12.68 -5.38 65.80
N ILE A 30 14.00 -5.27 65.98
CA ILE A 30 14.90 -6.38 65.70
C ILE A 30 14.70 -7.46 66.75
N PHE A 31 14.57 -7.19 68.05
CA PHE A 31 14.47 -8.19 69.11
C PHE A 31 13.10 -8.82 69.30
N ASP A 32 12.03 -8.25 68.76
CA ASP A 32 10.71 -8.89 68.77
C ASP A 32 10.68 -10.12 67.84
N SER A 33 10.51 -11.31 68.43
CA SER A 33 10.49 -12.60 67.73
C SER A 33 9.32 -12.74 66.74
N ARG A 34 8.15 -12.16 67.04
CA ARG A 34 6.99 -12.17 66.13
C ARG A 34 7.26 -11.33 64.90
N PHE A 35 7.78 -10.11 65.07
CA PHE A 35 8.11 -9.25 63.93
C PHE A 35 9.27 -9.81 63.10
N ARG A 36 10.25 -10.47 63.74
CA ARG A 36 11.37 -11.13 63.05
C ARG A 36 10.93 -12.29 62.14
N GLN A 37 9.99 -13.13 62.60
CA GLN A 37 9.54 -14.30 61.85
C GLN A 37 8.32 -13.99 60.98
N ILE A 38 7.21 -13.56 61.57
CA ILE A 38 5.93 -13.36 60.87
C ILE A 38 6.02 -12.17 59.91
N GLY A 39 6.69 -11.08 60.31
CA GLY A 39 6.88 -9.89 59.47
C GLY A 39 7.77 -10.13 58.25
N VAL A 40 8.69 -11.08 58.31
CA VAL A 40 9.50 -11.50 57.16
C VAL A 40 8.71 -12.47 56.28
N ILE A 41 8.06 -13.48 56.87
CA ILE A 41 7.28 -14.49 56.16
C ILE A 41 6.07 -13.88 55.41
N SER A 42 5.36 -12.93 56.01
CA SER A 42 4.25 -12.23 55.35
C SER A 42 4.73 -11.42 54.15
N LYS A 43 5.82 -10.65 54.31
CA LYS A 43 6.40 -9.86 53.21
C LYS A 43 6.95 -10.73 52.08
N THR A 44 7.56 -11.87 52.38
CA THR A 44 8.05 -12.79 51.33
C THR A 44 6.89 -13.49 50.63
N ALA A 45 5.83 -13.86 51.35
CA ALA A 45 4.62 -14.41 50.75
C ALA A 45 3.89 -13.38 49.85
N ASP A 46 3.78 -12.13 50.29
CA ASP A 46 3.23 -11.03 49.48
C ASP A 46 4.11 -10.73 48.26
N ALA A 47 5.44 -10.76 48.41
CA ALA A 47 6.37 -10.60 47.29
C ALA A 47 6.22 -11.73 46.27
N ALA A 48 6.14 -12.99 46.70
CA ALA A 48 5.93 -14.14 45.82
C ALA A 48 4.56 -14.09 45.11
N ARG A 49 3.52 -13.61 45.80
CA ARG A 49 2.21 -13.36 45.21
C ARG A 49 2.28 -12.27 44.14
N ASN A 50 2.92 -11.14 44.44
CA ASN A 50 3.04 -10.01 43.53
C ASN A 50 3.86 -10.37 42.29
N ASP A 51 4.93 -11.15 42.45
CA ASP A 51 5.75 -11.68 41.35
C ASP A 51 4.92 -12.56 40.41
N LYS A 52 4.12 -13.48 40.97
CA LYS A 52 3.20 -14.30 40.19
C LYS A 52 2.13 -13.48 39.46
N ILE A 53 1.64 -12.41 40.09
CA ILE A 53 0.70 -11.47 39.47
C ILE A 53 1.38 -10.73 38.31
N ALA A 54 2.62 -10.26 38.49
CA ALA A 54 3.39 -9.60 37.44
C ALA A 54 3.59 -10.52 36.23
N CYS A 55 4.02 -11.78 36.45
CA CYS A 55 4.17 -12.75 35.36
C CYS A 55 2.85 -13.04 34.62
N LEU A 56 1.70 -13.05 35.31
CA LEU A 56 0.40 -13.23 34.67
C LEU A 56 0.00 -12.03 33.82
N PHE A 57 0.29 -10.81 34.30
CA PHE A 57 0.05 -9.59 33.52
C PHE A 57 0.93 -9.52 32.28
N GLU A 58 2.22 -9.87 32.40
CA GLU A 58 3.14 -9.93 31.25
C GLU A 58 2.63 -10.93 30.19
N LYS A 59 2.18 -12.12 30.61
CA LYS A 59 1.61 -13.11 29.67
C LYS A 59 0.39 -12.56 28.93
N ARG A 60 -0.54 -11.92 29.65
CA ARG A 60 -1.72 -11.30 29.03
C ARG A 60 -1.33 -10.20 28.05
N GLN A 61 -0.44 -9.30 28.45
CA GLN A 61 0.06 -8.24 27.56
C GLN A 61 0.66 -8.81 26.28
N HIS A 62 1.50 -9.84 26.41
CA HIS A 62 2.13 -10.47 25.27
C HIS A 62 1.13 -11.21 24.35
N ASP A 63 0.09 -11.82 24.92
CA ASP A 63 -0.97 -12.46 24.13
C ASP A 63 -1.85 -11.40 23.42
N ASP A 64 -2.19 -10.30 24.10
CA ASP A 64 -2.91 -9.16 23.53
C ASP A 64 -2.11 -8.50 22.39
N GLU A 65 -0.79 -8.33 22.55
CA GLU A 65 0.11 -7.80 21.51
C GLU A 65 0.13 -8.70 20.27
N LYS A 66 0.16 -10.02 20.46
CA LYS A 66 0.09 -10.98 19.35
C LYS A 66 -1.25 -10.92 18.64
N GLU A 67 -2.34 -10.85 19.39
CA GLU A 67 -3.68 -10.77 18.82
C GLU A 67 -3.84 -9.47 18.01
N LEU A 68 -3.40 -8.34 18.56
CA LEU A 68 -3.40 -7.06 17.85
C LEU A 68 -2.57 -7.15 16.55
N ALA A 69 -1.38 -7.72 16.60
CA ALA A 69 -0.53 -7.89 15.42
C ALA A 69 -1.19 -8.79 14.36
N LYS A 70 -1.87 -9.86 14.79
CA LYS A 70 -2.62 -10.75 13.90
C LYS A 70 -3.77 -10.01 13.22
N ASN A 71 -4.58 -9.30 14.00
CA ASN A 71 -5.72 -8.53 13.49
C ASN A 71 -5.27 -7.42 12.52
N LEU A 72 -4.13 -6.78 12.81
CA LEU A 72 -3.55 -5.77 11.93
C LEU A 72 -3.11 -6.39 10.60
N ASN A 73 -2.45 -7.54 10.63
CA ASN A 73 -2.06 -8.24 9.41
C ASN A 73 -3.26 -8.75 8.61
N GLU A 74 -4.32 -9.21 9.27
CA GLU A 74 -5.58 -9.58 8.62
C GLU A 74 -6.24 -8.36 7.97
N PHE A 75 -6.27 -7.21 8.64
CA PHE A 75 -6.77 -5.98 8.04
C PHE A 75 -5.95 -5.57 6.81
N ARG A 76 -4.61 -5.69 6.88
CA ARG A 76 -3.72 -5.44 5.73
C ARG A 76 -4.01 -6.39 4.57
N SER A 77 -4.20 -7.68 4.86
CA SER A 77 -4.45 -8.70 3.84
C SER A 77 -5.81 -8.53 3.16
N VAL A 78 -6.82 -8.04 3.88
CA VAL A 78 -8.17 -7.88 3.32
C VAL A 78 -8.34 -6.52 2.64
N HIS A 79 -7.81 -5.45 3.21
CA HIS A 79 -8.17 -4.07 2.82
C HIS A 79 -7.02 -3.26 2.23
N GLN A 80 -5.78 -3.72 2.30
CA GLN A 80 -4.60 -2.98 1.82
C GLN A 80 -3.84 -3.73 0.73
N GLN A 81 -4.58 -4.52 -0.07
CA GLN A 81 -3.99 -5.27 -1.17
C GLN A 81 -3.51 -4.33 -2.29
N PRO A 82 -2.36 -4.61 -2.92
CA PRO A 82 -1.85 -3.80 -4.03
C PRO A 82 -2.89 -3.57 -5.13
N GLU A 83 -3.70 -4.58 -5.42
CA GLU A 83 -4.74 -4.59 -6.45
C GLU A 83 -5.90 -3.64 -6.13
N SER A 84 -6.14 -3.36 -4.84
CA SER A 84 -7.19 -2.43 -4.39
C SER A 84 -6.79 -0.96 -4.44
N ARG A 85 -5.53 -0.66 -4.82
CA ARG A 85 -5.05 0.72 -4.92
C ARG A 85 -5.69 1.43 -6.11
N ARG A 86 -5.91 2.73 -5.97
CA ARG A 86 -6.57 3.55 -7.01
C ARG A 86 -5.77 3.61 -8.30
N GLU A 87 -4.46 3.54 -8.16
CA GLU A 87 -3.46 3.64 -9.22
C GLU A 87 -2.92 2.27 -9.66
N PHE A 88 -3.56 1.16 -9.24
CA PHE A 88 -3.08 -0.19 -9.60
C PHE A 88 -3.09 -0.43 -11.11
N ASP A 89 -4.05 0.13 -11.84
CA ASP A 89 -4.12 0.07 -13.30
C ASP A 89 -2.86 0.61 -14.00
N LEU A 90 -2.19 1.59 -13.40
CA LEU A 90 -0.91 2.15 -13.90
C LEU A 90 0.29 1.23 -13.62
N TYR A 91 0.19 0.37 -12.60
CA TYR A 91 1.28 -0.49 -12.14
C TYR A 91 1.03 -1.98 -12.40
N ASP A 92 -0.11 -2.36 -12.98
CA ASP A 92 -0.45 -3.74 -13.25
C ASP A 92 0.59 -4.35 -14.21
N PRO A 93 1.34 -5.39 -13.78
CA PRO A 93 2.31 -6.06 -14.64
C PRO A 93 1.71 -6.64 -15.93
N ASN A 94 0.40 -6.87 -15.95
CA ASN A 94 -0.34 -7.39 -17.09
C ASN A 94 -1.10 -6.30 -17.86
N ALA A 95 -0.94 -5.01 -17.54
CA ALA A 95 -1.66 -3.91 -18.20
C ALA A 95 -1.58 -4.00 -19.73
N LEU A 96 -0.38 -4.21 -20.28
CA LEU A 96 -0.16 -4.32 -21.73
C LEU A 96 -0.82 -5.54 -22.38
N LYS A 97 -1.09 -6.60 -21.62
CA LYS A 97 -1.78 -7.80 -22.12
C LYS A 97 -3.30 -7.61 -22.13
N LEU A 98 -3.80 -6.79 -21.21
CA LEU A 98 -5.22 -6.45 -21.08
C LEU A 98 -5.61 -5.30 -22.01
N ASP A 99 -4.65 -4.45 -22.37
CA ASP A 99 -4.88 -3.30 -23.24
C ASP A 99 -5.28 -3.73 -24.66
N ARG A 100 -6.13 -2.91 -25.29
CA ARG A 100 -6.63 -3.15 -26.64
C ARG A 100 -5.77 -2.39 -27.65
N PRO A 101 -5.61 -2.93 -28.88
CA PRO A 101 -4.97 -2.17 -29.96
C PRO A 101 -5.61 -0.79 -30.14
N ALA A 102 -4.78 0.20 -30.48
CA ALA A 102 -5.19 1.59 -30.70
C ALA A 102 -6.29 1.74 -31.77
N ARG A 103 -6.29 0.85 -32.77
CA ARG A 103 -7.33 0.70 -33.79
C ARG A 103 -7.62 -0.79 -33.99
N VAL A 104 -8.87 -1.20 -33.81
CA VAL A 104 -9.27 -2.62 -33.93
C VAL A 104 -9.79 -2.96 -35.33
N SER A 105 -10.41 -1.99 -36.00
CA SER A 105 -10.97 -2.14 -37.34
C SER A 105 -10.94 -0.80 -38.10
N ASP A 106 -11.24 -0.82 -39.39
CA ASP A 106 -11.33 0.39 -40.22
C ASP A 106 -12.52 1.27 -39.85
N ASP A 107 -13.60 0.67 -39.35
CA ASP A 107 -14.82 1.34 -38.92
C ASP A 107 -14.93 1.43 -37.38
N ASP A 108 -13.80 1.43 -36.66
CA ASP A 108 -13.78 1.56 -35.20
C ASP A 108 -14.33 2.95 -34.78
N PRO A 109 -15.47 3.02 -34.07
CA PRO A 109 -16.09 4.29 -33.69
C PRO A 109 -15.26 5.10 -32.69
N ARG A 110 -14.25 4.49 -32.05
CA ARG A 110 -13.32 5.18 -31.14
C ARG A 110 -12.28 6.03 -31.90
N CYS A 111 -12.01 5.69 -33.16
CA CYS A 111 -11.01 6.34 -34.00
C CYS A 111 -11.58 7.56 -34.74
N GLY A 112 -12.02 8.58 -34.00
CA GLY A 112 -12.43 9.86 -34.58
C GLY A 112 -11.26 10.71 -35.10
N VAL A 113 -11.54 11.87 -35.70
CA VAL A 113 -10.52 12.74 -36.33
C VAL A 113 -9.39 13.15 -35.36
N ALA A 114 -9.73 13.45 -34.11
CA ALA A 114 -8.74 13.84 -33.09
C ALA A 114 -7.80 12.69 -32.66
N SER A 115 -8.19 11.44 -32.89
CA SER A 115 -7.39 10.27 -32.49
C SER A 115 -6.12 10.09 -33.34
N LEU A 116 -6.11 10.67 -34.55
CA LEU A 116 -5.03 10.52 -35.54
C LEU A 116 -4.69 9.05 -35.87
N GLN A 117 -5.59 8.10 -35.58
CA GLN A 117 -5.41 6.66 -35.88
C GLN A 117 -5.94 6.25 -37.25
N LYS A 118 -6.76 7.10 -37.88
CA LYS A 118 -7.34 6.91 -39.21
C LYS A 118 -7.22 8.21 -39.98
N PHE A 119 -6.71 8.12 -41.21
CA PHE A 119 -6.56 9.25 -42.11
C PHE A 119 -7.37 9.01 -43.37
N ASP A 120 -8.20 9.98 -43.77
CA ASP A 120 -9.04 9.84 -44.97
C ASP A 120 -8.24 9.78 -46.28
N GLY A 121 -6.95 10.16 -46.26
CA GLY A 121 -6.04 9.99 -47.39
C GLY A 121 -5.56 8.55 -47.61
N GLU A 122 -5.75 7.67 -46.63
CA GLU A 122 -5.40 6.26 -46.72
C GLU A 122 -6.46 5.51 -47.57
N ASP A 123 -6.34 5.59 -48.90
CA ASP A 123 -7.25 4.93 -49.84
C ASP A 123 -7.01 3.41 -49.90
N LEU A 124 -7.61 2.68 -48.98
CA LEU A 124 -7.60 1.20 -48.97
C LEU A 124 -8.24 0.61 -50.24
N ASN A 125 -9.11 1.36 -50.92
CA ASN A 125 -9.84 0.91 -52.09
C ASN A 125 -9.16 1.28 -53.43
N LEU A 126 -7.93 1.81 -53.38
CA LEU A 126 -7.18 2.28 -54.55
C LEU A 126 -7.15 1.24 -55.67
N LYS A 127 -6.91 -0.03 -55.35
CA LYS A 127 -6.84 -1.11 -56.34
C LYS A 127 -8.16 -1.34 -57.06
N ALA A 128 -9.28 -1.38 -56.34
CA ALA A 128 -10.59 -1.57 -56.96
C ALA A 128 -11.01 -0.34 -57.77
N ARG A 129 -10.73 0.86 -57.25
CA ARG A 129 -10.96 2.12 -57.97
C ARG A 129 -10.20 2.17 -59.30
N MET A 130 -8.91 1.82 -59.29
CA MET A 130 -8.08 1.76 -60.50
C MET A 130 -8.58 0.71 -61.50
N LYS A 131 -9.03 -0.45 -61.01
CA LYS A 131 -9.63 -1.49 -61.86
C LYS A 131 -10.90 -0.98 -62.53
N TYR A 132 -11.81 -0.39 -61.76
CA TYR A 132 -13.06 0.16 -62.29
C TYR A 132 -12.81 1.27 -63.31
N GLN A 133 -11.86 2.19 -63.03
CA GLN A 133 -11.47 3.23 -63.98
C GLN A 133 -10.93 2.65 -65.29
N ARG A 134 -10.13 1.58 -65.23
CA ARG A 134 -9.63 0.89 -66.43
C ARG A 134 -10.75 0.26 -67.25
N GLU A 135 -11.71 -0.39 -66.60
CA GLU A 135 -12.87 -0.99 -67.27
C GLU A 135 -13.76 0.08 -67.94
N GLN A 136 -13.96 1.23 -67.28
CA GLN A 136 -14.67 2.37 -67.87
C GLN A 136 -13.94 2.90 -69.11
N LEU A 137 -12.63 3.11 -69.01
CA LEU A 137 -11.82 3.57 -70.14
C LEU A 137 -11.90 2.59 -71.33
N GLN A 138 -11.82 1.28 -71.06
CA GLN A 138 -11.93 0.26 -72.09
C GLN A 138 -13.28 0.35 -72.81
N ASN A 139 -14.38 0.39 -72.05
CA ASN A 139 -15.72 0.51 -72.63
C ASN A 139 -15.91 1.80 -73.45
N TRP A 140 -15.30 2.91 -73.03
CA TRP A 140 -15.36 4.16 -73.78
C TRP A 140 -14.60 4.07 -75.10
N PHE A 141 -13.40 3.49 -75.11
CA PHE A 141 -12.63 3.29 -76.33
C PHE A 141 -13.36 2.35 -77.30
N ASP A 142 -13.95 1.27 -76.81
CA ASP A 142 -14.70 0.33 -77.64
C ASP A 142 -15.87 1.03 -78.33
N ARG A 143 -16.65 1.85 -77.59
CA ARG A 143 -17.74 2.65 -78.17
C ARG A 143 -17.26 3.66 -79.20
N GLN A 144 -16.16 4.36 -78.93
CA GLN A 144 -15.61 5.34 -79.86
C GLN A 144 -15.13 4.69 -81.17
N ILE A 145 -14.50 3.51 -81.06
CA ILE A 145 -14.09 2.71 -82.22
C ILE A 145 -15.32 2.27 -83.02
N GLU A 146 -16.35 1.75 -82.35
CA GLU A 146 -17.61 1.36 -83.01
C GLU A 146 -18.26 2.53 -83.75
N GLU A 147 -18.41 3.69 -83.11
CA GLU A 147 -18.99 4.89 -83.73
C GLU A 147 -18.19 5.34 -84.95
N ARG A 148 -16.86 5.38 -84.84
CA ARG A 148 -15.98 5.71 -85.97
C ARG A 148 -16.15 4.72 -87.12
N ASN A 149 -16.13 3.42 -86.82
CA ASN A 149 -16.27 2.38 -87.84
C ASN A 149 -17.66 2.45 -88.51
N ARG A 150 -18.73 2.72 -87.77
CA ARG A 150 -20.08 2.93 -88.31
C ARG A 150 -20.13 4.15 -89.24
N ALA A 151 -19.52 5.27 -88.83
CA ALA A 151 -19.45 6.48 -89.64
C ALA A 151 -18.66 6.28 -90.94
N GLU A 152 -17.52 5.56 -90.88
CA GLU A 152 -16.74 5.21 -92.07
C GLU A 152 -17.53 4.31 -93.03
N ASN A 153 -18.24 3.31 -92.50
CA ASN A 153 -19.06 2.42 -93.32
C ASN A 153 -20.21 3.18 -93.99
N ALA A 154 -20.89 4.07 -93.27
CA ALA A 154 -21.97 4.90 -93.83
C ALA A 154 -21.46 5.81 -94.97
N LYS A 155 -20.25 6.37 -94.83
CA LYS A 155 -19.61 7.15 -95.91
C LYS A 155 -19.34 6.29 -97.14
N LYS A 156 -18.73 5.12 -96.96
CA LYS A 156 -18.45 4.18 -98.07
C LYS A 156 -19.71 3.72 -98.79
N GLU A 157 -20.82 3.56 -98.07
CA GLU A 157 -22.12 3.20 -98.64
C GLU A 157 -22.74 4.37 -99.42
N ALA A 158 -22.58 5.61 -98.96
CA ALA A 158 -23.03 6.80 -99.68
C ALA A 158 -22.20 7.12 -100.94
N ASP A 159 -20.91 6.77 -100.92
CA ASP A 159 -19.99 6.95 -102.05
C ASP A 159 -20.09 5.83 -103.13
N ARG A 160 -20.96 4.83 -102.93
CA ARG A 160 -21.15 3.67 -103.82
C ARG A 160 -22.33 3.86 -104.76
#